data_AF-A0AAW6C6Z1-F1
#
_entry.id   AF-A0AAW6C6Z1-F1
#
_cell.length_a   1.000
_cell.length_b   1.000
_cell.length_c   1.000
_cell.angle_alpha   90.00
_cell.angle_beta   90.00
_cell.angle_gamma   90.00
#
_symmetry.space_group_name_H-M   'P 1'
#
loop_
_entity.id
_entity.type
_entity.pdbx_description
1 polymer ?
#
loop_
_entity_poly.entity_id
_entity_poly.type
_entity_poly.pdbx_seq_one_letter_code
_entity_poly.pdbx_strand_id
1 'polypeptide(L)'
;MEIAVKATYAHLVKDESLVQNSDKLYIVEFHFDQSWDGYAKSAVFEAGGVQQPPVALTDDRCIIPAECLKRAGINLKIGVSGIKDGVQKDTVWCLASKIMYALDPTQLMPPTHIDGDVKAQILEVIRENTATDAEVQEVLDNAFQSSWIPPENPEAPDNTATNEEVESILDDVFGEEP
;
A
#
# COMPACT_ATOMS: atom_id res chain seq x y z
N MET A 1 14.93 0.30 -5.39
CA MET A 1 15.64 1.29 -4.55
C MET A 1 16.12 2.45 -5.40
N GLU A 2 16.12 3.70 -4.90
CA GLU A 2 16.57 4.89 -5.66
C GLU A 2 17.60 5.71 -4.85
N ILE A 3 18.69 6.11 -5.50
CA ILE A 3 19.81 6.86 -4.90
C ILE A 3 20.09 8.11 -5.73
N ALA A 4 20.10 9.29 -5.10
CA ALA A 4 20.59 10.50 -5.73
C ALA A 4 22.11 10.63 -5.50
N VAL A 5 22.86 10.84 -6.59
CA VAL A 5 24.31 10.95 -6.58
C VAL A 5 24.71 12.36 -7.00
N LYS A 6 25.41 13.07 -6.11
CA LYS A 6 25.93 14.41 -6.33
C LYS A 6 27.45 14.39 -6.51
N ALA A 7 28.04 15.56 -6.73
CA ALA A 7 29.48 15.69 -6.93
C ALA A 7 30.35 15.05 -5.82
N THR A 8 29.93 15.13 -4.55
CA THR A 8 30.71 14.73 -3.38
C THR A 8 29.98 13.82 -2.39
N TYR A 9 28.68 13.61 -2.57
CA TYR A 9 27.87 12.80 -1.66
C TYR A 9 26.72 12.11 -2.41
N ALA A 10 26.21 11.04 -1.84
CA ALA A 10 25.02 10.35 -2.31
C ALA A 10 24.08 10.11 -1.14
N HIS A 11 22.78 10.06 -1.41
CA HIS A 11 21.78 9.75 -0.40
C HIS A 11 20.63 8.95 -1.00
N LEU A 12 20.01 8.16 -0.13
CA LEU A 12 18.86 7.36 -0.46
C LEU A 12 17.64 8.27 -0.68
N VAL A 13 16.99 8.13 -1.83
CA VAL A 13 15.75 8.85 -2.16
C VAL A 13 14.54 7.97 -1.85
N LYS A 14 14.64 6.69 -2.23
CA LYS A 14 13.61 5.69 -1.98
C LYS A 14 14.22 4.40 -1.52
N ASP A 15 13.80 3.98 -0.34
CA ASP A 15 14.27 2.75 0.26
C ASP A 15 13.49 1.52 -0.23
N GLU A 16 14.11 0.36 -0.08
CA GLU A 16 13.51 -0.93 -0.34
C GLU A 16 13.99 -1.94 0.69
N SER A 17 13.06 -2.65 1.32
CA SER A 17 13.40 -3.65 2.33
C SER A 17 14.10 -4.85 1.69
N LEU A 18 15.39 -4.99 2.00
CA LEU A 18 16.22 -6.10 1.58
C LEU A 18 15.99 -7.29 2.51
N VAL A 19 15.85 -8.48 1.95
CA VAL A 19 15.62 -9.72 2.73
C VAL A 19 16.77 -10.69 2.47
N GLN A 20 17.23 -11.34 3.54
CA GLN A 20 18.29 -12.34 3.47
C GLN A 20 17.92 -13.48 2.52
N ASN A 21 18.87 -13.93 1.70
CA ASN A 21 18.68 -15.05 0.76
C ASN A 21 17.42 -14.93 -0.12
N SER A 22 16.98 -13.71 -0.43
CA SER A 22 15.81 -13.51 -1.28
C SER A 22 16.11 -13.89 -2.73
N ASP A 23 15.17 -14.59 -3.37
CA ASP A 23 15.18 -14.83 -4.82
C ASP A 23 14.76 -13.58 -5.62
N LYS A 24 14.26 -12.54 -4.94
CA LYS A 24 13.88 -11.28 -5.56
C LYS A 24 15.14 -10.56 -6.06
N LEU A 25 15.10 -10.15 -7.33
CA LEU A 25 16.09 -9.24 -7.89
C LEU A 25 15.82 -7.82 -7.38
N TYR A 26 16.74 -7.28 -6.59
CA TYR A 26 16.70 -5.90 -6.14
C TYR A 26 17.44 -5.01 -7.14
N ILE A 27 16.74 -4.00 -7.66
CA ILE A 27 17.29 -3.06 -8.62
C ILE A 27 17.52 -1.72 -7.90
N VAL A 28 18.71 -1.18 -8.09
CA VAL A 28 19.08 0.17 -7.66
C VAL A 28 19.07 1.08 -8.89
N GLU A 29 18.31 2.16 -8.80
CA GLU A 29 18.28 3.24 -9.78
C GLU A 29 19.03 4.45 -9.23
N PHE A 30 19.88 5.04 -10.06
CA PHE A 30 20.74 6.16 -9.69
C PHE A 30 20.30 7.43 -10.43
N HIS A 31 20.18 8.53 -9.68
CA HIS A 31 19.90 9.85 -10.22
C HIS A 31 21.15 10.73 -10.09
N PHE A 32 21.89 10.82 -11.20
CA PHE A 32 23.13 11.60 -11.27
C PHE A 32 22.85 13.08 -11.53
N ASP A 33 23.67 13.95 -10.93
CA ASP A 33 23.76 15.34 -11.38
C ASP A 33 24.78 15.49 -12.53
N GLN A 34 24.83 16.70 -13.09
CA GLN A 34 25.69 17.05 -14.23
C GLN A 34 27.20 16.85 -13.95
N SER A 35 27.61 16.75 -12.68
CA SER A 35 29.02 16.51 -12.35
C SER A 35 29.50 15.10 -12.73
N TRP A 36 28.56 14.21 -13.06
CA TRP A 36 28.82 12.85 -13.52
C TRP A 36 28.71 12.68 -15.04
N ASP A 37 28.53 13.76 -15.80
CA ASP A 37 28.38 13.69 -17.25
C ASP A 37 29.65 13.22 -17.97
N GLY A 38 29.49 12.24 -18.85
CA GLY A 38 30.58 11.62 -19.61
C GLY A 38 31.41 10.59 -18.83
N TYR A 39 31.06 10.29 -17.57
CA TYR A 39 31.69 9.18 -16.84
C TYR A 39 31.04 7.84 -17.20
N ALA A 40 31.87 6.82 -17.44
CA ALA A 40 31.47 5.43 -17.37
C ALA A 40 31.33 5.02 -15.90
N LYS A 41 30.12 4.67 -15.46
CA LYS A 41 29.77 4.54 -14.04
C LYS A 41 29.61 3.08 -13.64
N SER A 42 30.08 2.77 -12.43
CA SER A 42 29.95 1.45 -11.83
C SER A 42 29.54 1.56 -10.37
N ALA A 43 28.65 0.68 -9.93
CA ALA A 43 28.27 0.54 -8.53
C ALA A 43 29.20 -0.45 -7.81
N VAL A 44 29.51 -0.16 -6.56
CA VAL A 44 30.26 -1.04 -5.66
C VAL A 44 29.38 -1.29 -4.43
N PHE A 45 29.30 -2.55 -4.00
CA PHE A 45 28.46 -2.94 -2.89
C PHE A 45 29.32 -3.46 -1.75
N GLU A 46 29.06 -3.01 -0.53
CA GLU A 46 29.72 -3.53 0.67
C GLU A 46 28.65 -3.93 1.69
N ALA A 47 28.66 -5.20 2.08
CA ALA A 47 27.79 -5.71 3.13
C ALA A 47 28.68 -6.32 4.22
N GLY A 48 28.64 -5.72 5.41
CA GLY A 48 29.25 -6.36 6.57
C GLY A 48 30.77 -6.48 6.53
N GLY A 49 31.44 -5.51 5.87
CA GLY A 49 32.89 -5.48 5.67
C GLY A 49 33.38 -6.26 4.45
N VAL A 50 32.48 -6.89 3.69
CA VAL A 50 32.83 -7.59 2.45
C VAL A 50 32.37 -6.75 1.25
N GLN A 51 33.35 -6.27 0.48
CA GLN A 51 33.11 -5.53 -0.75
C GLN A 51 32.98 -6.50 -1.93
N GLN A 52 31.96 -6.29 -2.75
CA GLN A 52 31.73 -7.02 -3.99
C GLN A 52 32.48 -6.38 -5.17
N PRO A 53 32.73 -7.13 -6.26
CA PRO A 53 33.25 -6.57 -7.50
C PRO A 53 32.37 -5.42 -8.03
N PRO A 54 32.96 -4.42 -8.71
CA PRO A 54 32.18 -3.35 -9.33
C PRO A 54 31.21 -3.88 -10.38
N VAL A 55 29.99 -3.37 -10.37
CA VAL A 55 28.91 -3.69 -11.30
C VAL A 55 28.70 -2.51 -12.23
N ALA A 56 28.89 -2.70 -13.53
CA ALA A 56 28.63 -1.64 -14.51
C ALA A 56 27.15 -1.27 -14.53
N LEU A 57 26.85 0.03 -14.62
CA LEU A 57 25.47 0.51 -14.73
C LEU A 57 24.96 0.35 -16.16
N THR A 58 23.70 -0.05 -16.31
CA THR A 58 22.94 -0.02 -17.57
C THR A 58 21.71 0.85 -17.35
N ASP A 59 21.53 1.90 -18.15
CA ASP A 59 20.46 2.89 -17.98
C ASP A 59 20.37 3.44 -16.54
N ASP A 60 21.54 3.79 -15.98
CA ASP A 60 21.71 4.25 -14.59
C ASP A 60 21.12 3.30 -13.53
N ARG A 61 21.05 2.00 -13.86
CA ARG A 61 20.54 0.95 -12.99
C ARG A 61 21.50 -0.22 -12.89
N CYS A 62 21.40 -0.95 -11.78
CA CYS A 62 22.05 -2.25 -11.64
C CYS A 62 21.33 -3.13 -10.62
N ILE A 63 21.65 -4.42 -10.65
CA ILE A 63 21.12 -5.42 -9.71
C ILE A 63 22.07 -5.52 -8.51
N ILE A 64 21.51 -5.54 -7.31
CA ILE A 64 22.28 -5.80 -6.09
C ILE A 64 22.76 -7.27 -6.14
N PRO A 65 24.08 -7.53 -6.02
CA PRO A 65 24.59 -8.90 -5.99
C PRO A 65 23.96 -9.72 -4.85
N ALA A 66 23.51 -10.95 -5.15
CA ALA A 66 22.92 -11.84 -4.14
C ALA A 66 23.88 -12.14 -2.97
N GLU A 67 25.20 -12.09 -3.23
CA GLU A 67 26.24 -12.22 -2.21
C GLU A 67 26.12 -11.18 -1.08
N CYS A 68 25.64 -9.97 -1.38
CA CYS A 68 25.37 -8.96 -0.36
C CYS A 68 24.27 -9.39 0.61
N LEU A 69 23.31 -10.21 0.16
CA LEU A 69 22.11 -10.58 0.90
C LEU A 69 22.27 -11.84 1.74
N LYS A 70 23.46 -12.46 1.78
CA LYS A 70 23.68 -13.71 2.54
C LYS A 70 23.60 -13.53 4.05
N ARG A 71 23.91 -12.34 4.56
CA ARG A 71 23.95 -12.05 6.00
C ARG A 71 22.91 -10.99 6.36
N ALA A 72 21.93 -11.38 7.18
CA ALA A 72 20.96 -10.45 7.77
C ALA A 72 21.58 -9.60 8.90
N GLY A 73 20.85 -8.57 9.33
CA GLY A 73 21.17 -7.76 10.49
C GLY A 73 22.21 -6.65 10.24
N ILE A 74 22.75 -6.56 9.02
CA ILE A 74 23.77 -5.60 8.62
C ILE A 74 23.21 -4.59 7.60
N ASN A 75 23.79 -3.40 7.56
CA ASN A 75 23.46 -2.41 6.54
C ASN A 75 24.22 -2.69 5.25
N LEU A 76 23.55 -2.51 4.12
CA LEU A 76 24.19 -2.47 2.81
C LEU A 76 24.76 -1.06 2.59
N LYS A 77 26.01 -0.96 2.15
CA LYS A 77 26.58 0.28 1.61
C LYS A 77 26.68 0.16 0.11
N ILE A 78 26.30 1.23 -0.58
CA ILE A 78 26.32 1.31 -2.04
C ILE A 78 27.19 2.51 -2.40
N GLY A 79 28.29 2.23 -3.08
CA GLY A 79 29.20 3.23 -3.64
C GLY A 79 29.02 3.34 -5.14
N VAL A 80 29.30 4.51 -5.70
CA VAL A 80 29.41 4.71 -7.14
C VAL A 80 30.77 5.29 -7.47
N SER A 81 31.45 4.67 -8.43
CA SER A 81 32.68 5.18 -9.03
C SER A 81 32.45 5.51 -10.51
N GLY A 82 33.29 6.39 -11.05
CA GLY A 82 33.21 6.80 -12.45
C GLY A 82 34.59 6.91 -13.07
N ILE A 83 34.73 6.51 -14.33
CA ILE A 83 35.95 6.73 -15.12
C ILE A 83 35.63 7.63 -16.31
N LYS A 84 36.45 8.64 -16.55
CA LYS A 84 36.37 9.54 -17.70
C LYS A 84 37.78 9.83 -18.20
N ASP A 85 38.04 9.60 -19.48
CA ASP A 85 39.34 9.83 -20.13
C ASP A 85 40.52 9.15 -19.39
N GLY A 86 40.29 7.97 -18.82
CA GLY A 86 41.28 7.21 -18.04
C GLY A 86 41.51 7.69 -16.60
N VAL A 87 40.82 8.76 -16.17
CA VAL A 87 40.89 9.28 -14.80
C VAL A 87 39.70 8.75 -13.99
N GLN A 88 39.99 8.11 -12.86
CA GLN A 88 38.97 7.64 -11.93
C GLN A 88 38.54 8.78 -10.99
N LYS A 89 37.22 8.98 -10.87
CA LYS A 89 36.60 9.81 -9.84
C LYS A 89 36.47 9.02 -8.55
N ASP A 90 36.66 9.69 -7.42
CA ASP A 90 36.49 9.09 -6.09
C ASP A 90 35.10 8.46 -5.91
N THR A 91 35.07 7.35 -5.18
CA THR A 91 33.81 6.64 -4.90
C THR A 91 32.96 7.43 -3.93
N VAL A 92 31.74 7.75 -4.36
CA VAL A 92 30.75 8.40 -3.51
C VAL A 92 29.87 7.33 -2.89
N TRP A 93 29.80 7.31 -1.55
CA TRP A 93 29.10 6.27 -0.79
C TRP A 93 27.75 6.74 -0.26
N CYS A 94 26.79 5.82 -0.26
CA CYS A 94 25.49 5.93 0.37
C CYS A 94 25.28 4.73 1.29
N LEU A 95 24.79 4.98 2.51
CA LEU A 95 24.32 3.93 3.40
C LEU A 95 22.86 3.60 3.04
N ALA A 96 22.60 2.36 2.65
CA ALA A 96 21.26 1.86 2.38
C ALA A 96 20.69 1.10 3.59
N SER A 97 19.50 0.51 3.42
CA SER A 97 18.78 -0.17 4.50
C SER A 97 19.48 -1.42 5.06
N LYS A 98 19.00 -1.82 6.24
CA LYS A 98 19.38 -3.07 6.88
C LYS A 98 18.79 -4.26 6.11
N ILE A 99 19.61 -5.30 5.93
CA ILE A 99 19.15 -6.57 5.40
C ILE A 99 18.38 -7.30 6.49
N MET A 100 17.09 -7.51 6.25
CA MET A 100 16.16 -8.17 7.16
C MET A 100 16.35 -9.67 7.16
N TYR A 101 16.07 -10.32 8.28
CA TYR A 101 16.06 -11.78 8.36
C TYR A 101 14.94 -12.33 7.48
N ALA A 102 15.27 -13.36 6.69
CA ALA A 102 14.23 -14.18 6.09
C ALA A 102 13.47 -14.87 7.21
N LEU A 103 12.15 -14.69 7.23
CA LEU A 103 11.28 -15.39 8.16
C LEU A 103 10.72 -16.61 7.45
N ASP A 104 10.85 -17.76 8.11
CA ASP A 104 10.03 -18.91 7.79
C ASP A 104 8.68 -18.73 8.51
N PRO A 105 7.55 -18.59 7.78
CA PRO A 105 6.24 -18.42 8.40
C PRO A 105 5.87 -19.56 9.35
N THR A 106 6.42 -20.76 9.16
CA THR A 106 6.17 -21.91 10.03
C THR A 106 6.87 -21.81 11.39
N GLN A 107 7.91 -20.97 11.49
CA GLN A 107 8.64 -20.68 12.73
C GLN A 107 8.02 -19.51 13.50
N LEU A 108 7.00 -18.85 12.95
CA LEU A 108 6.29 -17.79 13.66
C LEU A 108 5.43 -18.44 14.75
N MET A 109 5.88 -18.31 15.99
CA MET A 109 5.00 -18.60 17.13
C MET A 109 4.07 -17.41 17.33
N PRO A 110 2.74 -17.61 17.29
CA PRO A 110 1.84 -16.57 17.74
C PRO A 110 2.15 -16.22 19.20
N PRO A 111 2.02 -14.95 19.61
CA PRO A 111 2.22 -14.57 21.00
C PRO A 111 1.36 -15.46 21.91
N THR A 112 2.02 -16.18 22.81
CA THR A 112 1.37 -17.13 23.74
C THR A 112 0.57 -16.43 24.83
N HIS A 113 0.78 -15.12 24.97
CA HIS A 113 0.05 -14.26 25.88
C HIS A 113 -0.40 -13.04 25.08
N ILE A 114 -1.71 -12.91 24.91
CA ILE A 114 -2.26 -11.58 24.62
C ILE A 114 -2.58 -10.97 25.97
N ASP A 115 -1.87 -9.91 26.34
CA ASP A 115 -2.14 -9.20 27.60
C ASP A 115 -3.44 -8.41 27.44
N GLY A 116 -4.39 -8.65 28.34
CA GLY A 116 -5.72 -8.06 28.32
C GLY A 116 -6.78 -8.89 27.58
N ASP A 117 -8.04 -8.65 27.95
CA ASP A 117 -9.19 -9.23 27.27
C ASP A 117 -9.37 -8.53 25.91
N VAL A 118 -8.65 -9.00 24.89
CA VAL A 118 -8.77 -8.49 23.51
C VAL A 118 -10.21 -8.56 23.02
N LYS A 119 -10.98 -9.55 23.47
CA LYS A 119 -12.39 -9.65 23.14
C LYS A 119 -13.15 -8.47 23.76
N ALA A 120 -12.85 -8.08 25.00
CA ALA A 120 -13.43 -6.87 25.60
C ALA A 120 -12.99 -5.59 24.89
N GLN A 121 -11.72 -5.46 24.51
CA GLN A 121 -11.24 -4.28 23.76
C GLN A 121 -11.91 -4.17 22.38
N ILE A 122 -12.01 -5.28 21.64
CA ILE A 122 -12.71 -5.33 20.36
C ILE A 122 -14.20 -5.03 20.55
N LEU A 123 -14.82 -5.59 21.60
CA LEU A 123 -16.24 -5.35 21.89
C LEU A 123 -16.52 -3.90 22.28
N GLU A 124 -15.60 -3.25 22.99
CA GLU A 124 -15.67 -1.83 23.32
C GLU A 124 -15.60 -0.96 22.06
N VAL A 125 -14.63 -1.22 21.17
CA VAL A 125 -14.52 -0.53 19.88
C VAL A 125 -15.77 -0.72 19.02
N ILE A 126 -16.31 -1.94 18.97
CA ILE A 126 -17.57 -2.21 18.24
C ILE A 126 -18.72 -1.42 18.85
N ARG A 127 -18.84 -1.39 20.19
CA ARG A 127 -19.90 -0.65 20.89
C ARG A 127 -19.79 0.86 20.68
N GLU A 128 -18.58 1.42 20.63
CA GLU A 128 -18.37 2.85 20.37
C GLU A 128 -18.71 3.25 18.93
N ASN A 129 -18.55 2.34 17.96
CA ASN A 129 -18.70 2.66 16.53
C ASN A 129 -20.00 2.13 15.89
N THR A 130 -20.83 1.41 16.64
CA THR A 130 -22.12 0.90 16.16
C THR A 130 -23.24 1.65 16.87
N ALA A 131 -24.18 2.20 16.10
CA ALA A 131 -25.39 2.79 16.67
C ALA A 131 -26.15 1.72 17.45
N THR A 132 -26.67 2.09 18.62
CA THR A 132 -27.54 1.24 19.41
C THR A 132 -28.89 1.05 18.72
N ASP A 133 -29.58 -0.06 19.01
CA ASP A 133 -30.93 -0.31 18.49
C ASP A 133 -31.90 0.86 18.76
N ALA A 134 -31.71 1.58 19.88
CA ALA A 134 -32.52 2.75 20.22
C ALA A 134 -32.21 3.96 19.33
N GLU A 135 -30.93 4.25 19.06
CA GLU A 135 -30.54 5.32 18.13
C GLU A 135 -31.01 5.01 16.70
N VAL A 136 -30.93 3.74 16.28
CA VAL A 136 -31.46 3.29 14.99
C VAL A 136 -32.98 3.45 14.97
N GLN A 137 -33.69 3.07 16.04
CA GLN A 137 -35.13 3.22 16.13
C GLN A 137 -35.56 4.69 16.08
N GLU A 138 -34.85 5.60 16.77
CA GLU A 138 -35.13 7.04 16.71
C GLU A 138 -34.94 7.60 15.30
N VAL A 139 -33.86 7.20 14.61
CA VAL A 139 -33.63 7.60 13.22
C VAL A 139 -34.74 7.07 12.30
N LEU A 140 -35.18 5.82 12.48
CA LEU A 140 -36.28 5.24 11.72
C LEU A 140 -37.60 5.95 12.01
N ASP A 141 -37.90 6.24 13.28
CA ASP A 141 -39.11 6.95 13.69
C ASP A 141 -39.12 8.40 13.16
N ASN A 142 -37.97 9.06 13.10
CA ASN A 142 -37.84 10.38 12.48
C ASN A 142 -37.95 10.33 10.94
N ALA A 143 -37.41 9.29 10.30
CA ALA A 143 -37.42 9.16 8.85
C ALA A 143 -38.79 8.72 8.29
N PHE A 144 -39.49 7.84 9.01
CA PHE A 144 -40.73 7.19 8.55
C PHE A 144 -41.97 7.58 9.36
N GLN A 145 -41.83 8.43 10.39
CA GLN A 145 -42.87 8.78 11.37
C GLN A 145 -43.30 7.57 12.22
N SER A 146 -43.17 7.68 13.54
CA SER A 146 -43.48 6.62 14.53
C SER A 146 -44.94 6.15 14.50
N SER A 147 -45.82 6.94 13.91
CA SER A 147 -47.20 6.60 13.66
C SER A 147 -47.39 6.54 12.15
N TRP A 148 -47.37 5.33 11.59
CA TRP A 148 -48.10 5.10 10.34
C TRP A 148 -49.55 5.46 10.62
N ILE A 149 -49.99 6.62 10.14
CA ILE A 149 -51.40 7.01 10.18
C ILE A 149 -52.00 6.26 8.98
N PRO A 150 -52.81 5.22 9.21
CA PRO A 150 -53.56 4.61 8.11
C PRO A 150 -54.38 5.74 7.46
N PRO A 151 -54.49 5.81 6.13
CA PRO A 151 -55.41 6.75 5.51
C PRO A 151 -56.80 6.57 6.14
N GLU A 152 -57.48 7.68 6.45
CA GLU A 152 -58.81 7.67 7.11
C GLU A 152 -59.82 6.81 6.34
N ASN A 153 -59.57 6.60 5.06
CA ASN A 153 -60.24 5.62 4.22
C ASN A 153 -59.28 4.50 3.79
N PRO A 154 -59.26 3.33 4.45
CA PRO A 154 -58.45 2.19 4.04
C PRO A 154 -58.86 1.60 2.68
N GLU A 155 -60.04 1.97 2.14
CA GLU A 155 -60.50 1.56 0.82
C GLU A 155 -60.14 2.56 -0.31
N ALA A 156 -59.53 3.71 0.01
CA ALA A 156 -58.99 4.62 -0.99
C ALA A 156 -57.83 5.45 -0.38
N PRO A 157 -56.60 4.91 -0.35
CA PRO A 157 -55.42 5.73 -0.12
C PRO A 157 -55.34 6.78 -1.22
N ASP A 158 -55.24 8.07 -0.87
CA ASP A 158 -55.15 9.21 -1.82
C ASP A 158 -53.91 9.16 -2.75
N ASN A 159 -53.09 8.12 -2.59
CA ASN A 159 -51.89 7.80 -3.35
C ASN A 159 -51.94 6.42 -4.05
N THR A 160 -53.07 5.72 -4.01
CA THR A 160 -53.33 4.47 -4.73
C THR A 160 -54.47 4.69 -5.71
N ALA A 161 -54.18 4.59 -7.01
CA ALA A 161 -55.22 4.66 -8.03
C ALA A 161 -56.29 3.58 -7.78
N THR A 162 -57.54 3.99 -7.85
CA THR A 162 -58.71 3.10 -7.80
C THR A 162 -58.75 2.19 -9.02
N ASN A 163 -59.49 1.08 -8.94
CA ASN A 163 -59.64 0.18 -10.08
C ASN A 163 -60.24 0.90 -11.30
N GLU A 164 -61.19 1.83 -11.10
CA GLU A 164 -61.72 2.65 -12.20
C GLU A 164 -60.65 3.55 -12.84
N GLU A 165 -59.76 4.15 -12.05
CA GLU A 165 -58.66 4.96 -12.58
C GLU A 165 -57.66 4.09 -13.35
N VAL A 166 -57.41 2.87 -12.88
CA VAL A 166 -56.55 1.90 -13.58
C VAL A 166 -57.20 1.44 -14.87
N GLU A 167 -58.49 1.11 -14.88
CA GLU A 167 -59.23 0.73 -16.09
C GLU A 167 -59.23 1.86 -17.13
N SER A 168 -59.47 3.10 -16.70
CA SER A 168 -59.39 4.26 -17.60
C SER A 168 -58.00 4.44 -18.20
N ILE A 169 -56.92 4.21 -17.44
CA ILE A 169 -55.54 4.28 -17.96
C ILE A 169 -55.29 3.12 -18.94
N LEU A 170 -55.81 1.93 -18.65
CA LEU A 170 -55.65 0.76 -19.51
C LEU A 170 -56.41 0.95 -20.84
N ASP A 171 -57.62 1.47 -20.83
CA ASP A 171 -58.40 1.78 -22.04
C ASP A 171 -57.73 2.89 -22.87
N ASP A 172 -57.16 3.92 -22.23
CA ASP A 172 -56.41 4.97 -22.94
C ASP A 172 -55.14 4.44 -23.63
N VAL A 173 -54.48 3.44 -23.03
CA VAL A 173 -53.20 2.90 -23.54
C VAL A 173 -53.41 1.76 -24.53
N PHE A 174 -54.40 0.89 -24.29
CA PHE A 174 -54.61 -0.36 -25.04
C PHE A 174 -55.90 -0.37 -25.87
N GLY A 175 -56.80 0.59 -25.69
CA GLY A 175 -58.13 0.66 -26.32
C GLY A 175 -59.18 -0.17 -25.57
N GLU A 176 -60.47 0.20 -25.71
CA GLU A 176 -61.58 -0.53 -25.10
C GLU A 176 -61.61 -2.00 -25.55
N GLU A 177 -61.79 -2.92 -24.60
CA GLU A 177 -61.93 -4.35 -24.86
C GLU A 177 -63.22 -4.62 -25.68
N PRO A 178 -63.18 -5.43 -26.75
CA PRO A 178 -64.30 -5.60 -27.70
C PRO A 178 -65.52 -6.37 -27.16
#